data_AF-A0A519L801-F1
#
_entry.id   AF-A0A519L801-F1
#
_cell.length_a   1.000
_cell.length_b   1.000
_cell.length_c   1.000
_cell.angle_alpha   90.00
_cell.angle_beta   90.00
_cell.angle_gamma   90.00
#
_symmetry.space_group_name_H-M   'P 1'
#
loop_
_entity.id
_entity.type
_entity.pdbx_description
1 polymer ?
#
loop_
_entity_poly.entity_id
_entity_poly.type
_entity_poly.pdbx_seq_one_letter_code
_entity_poly.pdbx_strand_id
1 'polypeptide(L)'
;MSGSPKNYEVGYGRPPRSTRFAAGQSGNPAGRPRGSKNLQTLLAEELEKKVDVVQGGQPLRLSKARVMVIKQVDRAISGSDRAFAAIMKLQGAGPVTGESAGGRPRDEVEQDYNAMLADLVARRSREVDHADDPA
;
A
#
# COMPACT_ATOMS: atom_id res chain seq x y z
N MET A 1 -20.47 64.04 8.52
CA MET A 1 -21.68 63.20 8.36
C MET A 1 -21.47 61.91 9.13
N SER A 2 -22.03 61.84 10.35
CA SER A 2 -21.95 60.67 11.23
C SER A 2 -23.09 59.73 10.89
N GLY A 3 -22.79 58.62 10.19
CA GLY A 3 -23.77 57.59 9.87
C GLY A 3 -23.88 56.59 11.01
N SER A 4 -24.96 56.67 11.80
CA SER A 4 -25.30 55.67 12.82
C SER A 4 -25.39 54.27 12.19
N PRO A 5 -24.81 53.22 12.81
CA PRO A 5 -24.81 51.89 12.22
C PRO A 5 -26.24 51.30 12.25
N LYS A 6 -26.75 50.92 11.07
CA LYS A 6 -28.02 50.21 10.91
C LYS A 6 -28.04 48.94 11.78
N ASN A 7 -29.11 48.75 12.55
CA ASN A 7 -29.36 47.57 13.37
C ASN A 7 -29.18 46.29 12.52
N TYR A 8 -28.15 45.51 12.83
CA TYR A 8 -27.89 44.24 12.18
C TYR A 8 -28.93 43.21 12.66
N GLU A 9 -29.86 42.85 11.78
CA GLU A 9 -30.91 41.87 12.08
C GLU A 9 -30.34 40.45 12.07
N VAL A 10 -30.47 39.77 13.21
CA VAL A 10 -30.03 38.39 13.42
C VAL A 10 -31.12 37.45 12.88
N GLY A 11 -30.71 36.39 12.16
CA GLY A 11 -31.64 35.42 11.57
C GLY A 11 -30.91 34.21 10.97
N TYR A 12 -31.63 33.38 10.24
CA TYR A 12 -31.04 32.20 9.60
C TYR A 12 -29.88 32.58 8.66
N GLY A 13 -28.71 31.97 8.83
CA GLY A 13 -27.49 32.32 8.10
C GLY A 13 -26.88 33.69 8.43
N ARG A 14 -27.41 34.41 9.44
CA ARG A 14 -26.96 35.75 9.87
C ARG A 14 -26.60 35.75 11.35
N PRO A 15 -25.46 35.16 11.74
CA PRO A 15 -25.06 35.09 13.15
C PRO A 15 -24.75 36.50 13.70
N PRO A 16 -24.97 36.74 15.01
CA PRO A 16 -24.67 38.02 15.67
C PRO A 16 -23.23 38.49 15.41
N ARG A 17 -23.04 39.80 15.27
CA ARG A 17 -21.71 40.38 15.03
C ARG A 17 -20.79 40.26 16.24
N SER A 18 -21.34 40.34 17.45
CA SER A 18 -20.57 40.29 18.70
C SER A 18 -19.88 38.95 18.95
N THR A 19 -20.41 37.85 18.41
CA THR A 19 -19.90 36.48 18.62
C THR A 19 -19.20 35.89 17.41
N ARG A 20 -19.13 36.63 16.29
CA ARG A 20 -18.46 36.18 15.07
C ARG A 20 -16.95 36.32 15.23
N PHE A 21 -16.19 35.32 14.80
CA PHE A 21 -14.74 35.45 14.67
C PHE A 21 -14.38 36.56 13.67
N ALA A 22 -13.36 37.35 14.00
CA ALA A 22 -12.83 38.36 13.09
C ALA A 22 -12.21 37.69 11.85
N ALA A 23 -12.45 38.24 10.67
CA ALA A 23 -11.84 37.75 9.44
C ALA A 23 -10.31 37.83 9.57
N GLY A 24 -9.62 36.74 9.23
CA GLY A 24 -8.15 36.64 9.35
C GLY A 24 -7.63 36.25 10.74
N GLN A 25 -8.49 36.13 11.75
CA GLN A 25 -8.11 35.67 13.07
C GLN A 25 -8.78 34.34 13.39
N SER A 26 -7.97 33.31 13.66
CA SER A 26 -8.47 32.05 14.20
C SER A 26 -9.12 32.30 15.57
N GLY A 27 -10.28 31.69 15.82
CA GLY A 27 -10.91 31.66 17.14
C GLY A 27 -10.08 30.94 18.21
N ASN A 28 -9.09 30.14 17.77
CA ASN A 28 -8.03 29.59 18.61
C ASN A 28 -6.67 30.04 18.04
N PRO A 29 -6.13 31.21 18.46
CA PRO A 29 -4.87 31.75 17.94
C PRO A 29 -3.65 30.86 18.24
N ALA A 30 -3.66 30.17 19.39
CA ALA A 30 -2.61 29.22 19.73
C ALA A 30 -2.68 27.95 18.86
N GLY A 31 -3.85 27.68 18.28
CA GLY A 31 -4.11 26.49 17.47
C GLY A 31 -3.72 25.22 18.21
N ARG A 32 -3.26 24.24 17.44
CA ARG A 32 -2.53 23.10 17.99
C ARG A 32 -1.08 23.52 18.22
N PRO A 33 -0.48 23.27 19.41
CA PRO A 33 0.91 23.63 19.67
C PRO A 33 1.86 23.08 18.60
N ARG A 34 2.78 23.94 18.15
CA ARG A 34 3.86 23.54 17.23
C ARG A 34 4.69 22.44 17.88
N GLY A 35 4.99 21.38 17.14
CA GLY A 35 5.75 20.23 17.65
C GLY A 35 4.96 19.28 18.56
N SER A 36 3.64 19.44 18.68
CA SER A 36 2.81 18.50 19.43
C SER A 36 2.90 17.09 18.83
N LYS A 37 3.40 16.14 19.64
CA LYS A 37 3.53 14.75 19.23
C LYS A 37 2.15 14.14 18.98
N ASN A 38 2.04 13.39 17.89
CA ASN A 38 0.91 12.51 17.60
C ASN A 38 1.37 11.05 17.73
N LEU A 39 0.44 10.09 17.59
CA LEU A 39 0.76 8.68 17.70
C LEU A 39 1.85 8.23 16.72
N GLN A 40 1.84 8.76 15.50
CA GLN A 40 2.85 8.42 14.49
C GLN A 40 4.25 8.90 14.90
N THR A 41 4.36 10.11 15.44
CA THR A 41 5.65 10.62 15.95
C THR A 41 6.14 9.80 17.14
N LEU A 42 5.27 9.41 18.06
CA LEU A 42 5.65 8.58 19.20
C LEU A 42 6.08 7.17 18.75
N LEU A 43 5.38 6.60 17.78
CA LEU A 43 5.74 5.30 17.20
C LEU A 43 7.10 5.35 16.50
N ALA A 44 7.36 6.38 15.70
CA ALA A 44 8.65 6.55 15.03
C ALA A 44 9.81 6.67 16.04
N GLU A 45 9.63 7.50 17.08
CA GLU A 45 10.61 7.64 18.16
C GLU A 45 10.86 6.31 18.89
N GLU A 46 9.80 5.55 19.17
CA GLU A 46 9.91 4.27 19.87
C GLU A 46 10.62 3.22 19.01
N LEU A 47 10.34 3.20 17.71
CA LEU A 47 10.98 2.29 16.75
C LEU A 47 12.48 2.56 16.56
N GLU A 48 12.91 3.81 16.76
CA GLU A 48 14.32 4.21 16.65
C GLU A 48 15.16 3.84 17.89
N LYS A 49 14.53 3.68 19.06
CA LYS A 49 15.23 3.29 20.29
C LYS A 49 15.97 1.97 20.13
N LYS A 50 17.18 1.92 20.68
CA LYS A 50 18.03 0.73 20.67
C LYS A 50 17.72 -0.21 21.84
N VAL A 51 17.75 -1.50 21.57
CA VAL A 51 17.62 -2.59 22.53
C VAL A 51 18.77 -3.56 22.36
N ASP A 52 19.17 -4.20 23.46
CA ASP A 52 20.19 -5.24 23.44
C ASP A 52 19.52 -6.59 23.11
N VAL A 53 20.02 -7.28 22.10
CA VAL A 53 19.44 -8.52 21.57
C VAL A 53 20.57 -9.49 21.27
N VAL A 54 20.38 -10.78 21.55
CA VAL A 54 21.35 -11.82 21.18
C VAL A 54 20.95 -12.41 19.83
N GLN A 55 21.85 -12.36 18.85
CA GLN A 55 21.66 -12.96 17.53
C GLN A 55 22.86 -13.86 17.23
N GLY A 56 22.61 -15.13 16.91
CA GLY A 56 23.70 -16.09 16.63
C GLY A 56 24.69 -16.26 17.79
N GLY A 57 24.23 -16.08 19.04
CA GLY A 57 25.08 -16.16 20.24
C GLY A 57 25.88 -14.90 20.56
N GLN A 58 25.82 -13.85 19.73
CA GLN A 58 26.48 -12.58 20.02
C GLN A 58 25.49 -11.50 20.47
N PRO A 59 25.80 -10.74 21.54
CA PRO A 59 25.00 -9.60 21.96
C PRO A 59 25.21 -8.42 21.00
N LEU A 60 24.10 -7.90 20.46
CA LEU A 60 24.04 -6.81 19.50
C LEU A 60 23.05 -5.76 19.97
N ARG A 61 23.39 -4.48 19.79
CA ARG A 61 22.52 -3.35 20.12
C ARG A 61 21.88 -2.77 18.86
N LEU A 62 20.61 -3.09 18.63
CA LEU A 62 19.88 -2.77 17.40
C LEU A 62 18.63 -1.93 17.70
N SER A 63 18.14 -1.15 16.73
CA SER A 63 16.87 -0.43 16.88
C SER A 63 15.68 -1.41 16.92
N LYS A 64 14.61 -1.05 17.65
CA LYS A 64 13.40 -1.88 17.73
C LYS A 64 12.81 -2.17 16.35
N ALA A 65 12.83 -1.19 15.43
CA ALA A 65 12.41 -1.41 14.04
C ALA A 65 13.18 -2.56 13.38
N ARG A 66 14.51 -2.56 13.49
CA ARG A 66 15.35 -3.59 12.88
C ARG A 66 15.11 -4.95 13.51
N VAL A 67 14.93 -5.00 14.82
CA VAL A 67 14.61 -6.23 15.55
C VAL A 67 13.26 -6.78 15.11
N MET A 68 12.24 -5.95 14.93
CA MET A 68 10.93 -6.37 14.43
C MET A 68 11.04 -6.98 13.03
N VAL A 69 11.82 -6.39 12.13
CA VAL A 69 12.05 -6.94 10.78
C VAL A 69 12.72 -8.31 10.86
N ILE A 70 13.81 -8.44 11.63
CA ILE A 70 14.51 -9.72 11.82
C ILE A 70 13.54 -10.79 12.33
N LYS A 71 12.78 -10.50 13.38
CA LYS A 71 11.81 -11.43 13.95
C LYS A 71 10.69 -11.79 12.98
N GLN A 72 10.27 -10.86 12.14
CA GLN A 72 9.25 -11.12 11.13
C GLN A 72 9.78 -12.06 10.04
N VAL A 73 11.03 -11.88 9.62
CA VAL A 73 11.71 -12.78 8.67
C VAL A 73 11.91 -14.15 9.28
N ASP A 74 12.41 -14.25 10.52
CA ASP A 74 12.59 -15.53 11.23
C ASP A 74 11.28 -16.33 11.28
N ARG A 75 10.14 -15.66 11.54
CA ARG A 75 8.80 -16.28 11.54
C ARG A 75 8.36 -16.74 10.15
N ALA A 76 8.70 -16.01 9.10
CA ALA A 76 8.40 -16.43 7.74
C ALA A 76 9.22 -17.66 7.35
N ILE A 77 10.52 -17.67 7.70
CA ILE A 77 11.42 -18.81 7.50
C ILE A 77 10.91 -20.04 8.27
N SER A 78 10.36 -19.85 9.47
CA SER A 78 9.77 -20.95 10.25
C SER A 78 8.40 -21.43 9.74
N GLY A 79 7.93 -20.98 8.58
CA GLY A 79 6.70 -21.46 7.94
C GLY A 79 5.44 -20.66 8.22
N SER A 80 5.53 -19.41 8.69
CA SER A 80 4.34 -18.56 8.84
C SER A 80 3.97 -17.87 7.53
N ASP A 81 2.97 -18.39 6.83
CA ASP A 81 2.45 -17.81 5.58
C ASP A 81 2.00 -16.35 5.74
N ARG A 82 1.37 -16.03 6.88
CA ARG A 82 0.97 -14.65 7.21
C ARG A 82 2.18 -13.73 7.32
N ALA A 83 3.28 -14.23 7.90
CA ALA A 83 4.50 -13.45 8.02
C ALA A 83 5.18 -13.24 6.66
N PHE A 84 5.20 -14.30 5.84
CA PHE A 84 5.68 -14.27 4.48
C PHE A 84 4.90 -13.28 3.63
N ALA A 85 3.56 -13.36 3.61
CA ALA A 85 2.69 -12.44 2.89
C ALA A 85 2.89 -10.97 3.31
N ALA A 86 3.09 -10.70 4.60
CA ALA A 86 3.37 -9.36 5.09
C ALA A 86 4.69 -8.79 4.56
N ILE A 87 5.74 -9.63 4.46
CA ILE A 87 7.03 -9.23 3.89
C ILE A 87 6.92 -9.00 2.38
N MET A 88 6.26 -9.90 1.66
CA MET A 88 6.04 -9.75 0.22
C MET A 88 5.32 -8.44 -0.09
N LYS A 89 4.21 -8.16 0.62
CA LYS A 89 3.46 -6.92 0.49
C LYS A 89 4.33 -5.66 0.67
N LEU A 90 5.32 -5.70 1.57
CA LEU A 90 6.26 -4.59 1.79
C LEU A 90 7.29 -4.44 0.67
N GLN A 91 7.65 -5.52 -0.02
CA GLN A 91 8.58 -5.51 -1.16
C GLN A 91 7.92 -5.07 -2.48
N GLY A 92 6.62 -4.76 -2.47
CA GLY A 92 5.85 -4.53 -3.70
C GLY A 92 5.58 -5.81 -4.48
N ALA A 93 6.07 -6.95 -4.01
CA ALA A 93 5.61 -8.26 -4.44
C ALA A 93 4.24 -8.50 -3.79
N GLY A 94 3.16 -8.24 -4.53
CA GLY A 94 1.86 -8.79 -4.13
C GLY A 94 2.00 -10.30 -3.86
N PRO A 95 1.12 -10.92 -3.05
CA PRO A 95 1.08 -12.36 -3.04
C PRO A 95 1.09 -12.84 -4.49
N VAL A 96 1.91 -13.85 -4.81
CA VAL A 96 1.85 -14.55 -6.09
C VAL A 96 0.56 -15.38 -6.09
N THR A 97 -0.58 -14.72 -5.86
CA THR A 97 -1.86 -15.15 -6.39
C THR A 97 -1.68 -15.07 -7.90
N GLY A 98 -2.02 -16.12 -8.63
CA GLY A 98 -1.94 -16.21 -10.10
C GLY A 98 -2.72 -15.12 -10.87
N GLU A 99 -3.19 -14.08 -10.19
CA GLU A 99 -3.72 -12.84 -10.73
C GLU A 99 -2.58 -11.82 -10.83
N SER A 100 -1.66 -12.07 -11.77
CA SER A 100 -0.73 -11.03 -12.18
C SER A 100 -1.52 -9.96 -12.93
N ALA A 101 -1.69 -8.79 -12.31
CA ALA A 101 -2.13 -7.55 -12.96
C ALA A 101 -1.01 -7.02 -13.88
N GLY A 102 -0.74 -7.81 -14.92
CA GLY A 102 0.34 -7.63 -15.89
C GLY A 102 0.38 -8.80 -16.89
N GLY A 103 -0.75 -9.49 -17.09
CA GLY A 103 -0.87 -10.49 -18.14
C GLY A 103 -0.71 -9.81 -19.50
N ARG A 104 0.01 -10.48 -20.41
CA ARG A 104 0.05 -10.09 -21.82
C ARG A 104 -1.38 -9.84 -22.32
N PRO A 105 -1.62 -8.79 -23.14
CA PRO A 105 -2.96 -8.47 -23.60
C PRO A 105 -3.63 -9.72 -24.17
N ARG A 106 -4.92 -9.88 -23.88
CA ARG A 106 -5.70 -11.09 -24.23
C ARG A 106 -5.49 -11.53 -25.68
N ASP A 107 -5.38 -10.56 -26.58
CA ASP A 107 -5.19 -10.77 -28.01
C ASP A 107 -3.85 -11.46 -28.34
N GLU A 108 -2.77 -11.15 -27.60
CA GLU A 108 -1.47 -11.81 -27.77
C GLU A 108 -1.51 -13.26 -27.31
N VAL A 109 -2.18 -13.52 -26.19
CA VAL A 109 -2.34 -14.87 -25.64
C VAL A 109 -3.18 -15.73 -26.58
N GLU A 110 -4.22 -15.16 -27.18
CA GLU A 110 -5.10 -15.85 -28.12
C GLU A 110 -4.39 -16.15 -29.46
N GLN A 111 -3.54 -15.25 -29.94
CA GLN A 111 -2.70 -15.49 -31.12
C GLN A 111 -1.69 -16.62 -30.90
N ASP A 112 -0.96 -16.61 -29.77
CA ASP A 112 -0.02 -17.67 -29.41
C ASP A 112 -0.71 -19.03 -29.32
N TYR A 113 -1.89 -19.06 -28.69
CA TYR A 113 -2.68 -20.28 -28.53
C TYR A 113 -3.16 -20.84 -29.88
N ASN A 114 -3.68 -19.97 -30.75
CA ASN A 114 -4.11 -20.37 -32.09
C ASN A 114 -2.94 -20.85 -32.95
N ALA A 115 -1.76 -20.23 -32.83
CA ALA A 115 -0.56 -20.68 -33.54
C ALA A 115 -0.11 -22.08 -33.09
N MET A 116 -0.12 -22.34 -31.77
CA MET A 116 0.18 -23.68 -31.23
C MET A 116 -0.84 -24.73 -31.69
N LEU A 117 -2.12 -24.40 -31.69
CA LEU A 117 -3.16 -25.31 -32.20
C LEU A 117 -3.01 -25.58 -33.70
N ALA A 118 -2.68 -24.56 -34.51
CA ALA A 118 -2.46 -24.72 -35.94
C ALA A 118 -1.27 -25.63 -36.24
N ASP A 119 -0.16 -25.49 -35.52
CA ASP A 119 1.01 -26.37 -35.65
C ASP A 119 0.69 -27.81 -35.21
N LEU A 120 -0.06 -28.00 -34.12
CA LEU A 120 -0.50 -29.32 -33.66
C LEU A 120 -1.40 -30.00 -34.71
N VAL A 121 -2.37 -29.28 -35.27
CA VAL A 121 -3.25 -29.79 -36.33
C VAL A 121 -2.43 -30.14 -37.56
N ALA A 122 -1.50 -29.28 -37.98
CA ALA A 122 -0.64 -29.52 -39.14
C ALA A 122 0.32 -30.70 -38.95
N ARG A 123 0.76 -30.99 -37.72
CA ARG A 123 1.54 -32.20 -37.41
C ARG A 123 0.67 -33.45 -37.48
N ARG A 124 -0.55 -33.38 -36.92
CA ARG A 124 -1.50 -34.48 -36.93
C ARG A 124 -1.95 -34.84 -38.34
N SER A 125 -2.22 -33.87 -39.21
CA SER A 125 -2.57 -34.15 -40.61
C SER A 125 -1.40 -34.75 -41.39
N ARG A 126 -0.16 -34.29 -41.17
CA ARG A 126 1.04 -34.93 -41.75
C ARG A 126 1.25 -36.38 -41.30
N GLU A 127 0.91 -36.70 -40.06
CA GLU A 127 0.96 -38.08 -39.56
C GLU A 127 -0.14 -38.96 -40.17
N VAL A 128 -1.32 -38.39 -40.47
CA VAL A 128 -2.44 -39.12 -41.09
C VAL A 128 -2.19 -39.33 -42.59
N ASP A 129 -1.68 -38.33 -43.30
CA ASP A 129 -1.36 -38.43 -44.73
C ASP A 129 -0.23 -39.44 -45.00
N HIS A 130 0.62 -39.74 -44.01
CA HIS A 130 1.68 -40.75 -44.11
C HIS A 130 1.21 -42.17 -43.76
N ALA A 131 -0.03 -42.34 -43.27
CA ALA A 131 -0.60 -43.64 -42.93
C ALA A 131 -1.47 -44.24 -44.04
N ASP A 132 -1.84 -43.45 -45.05
CA ASP A 132 -2.78 -43.82 -46.13
C ASP A 132 -2.10 -44.07 -47.49
N ASP A 133 -0.79 -44.31 -47.56
CA ASP A 133 -0.09 -44.75 -48.78
C ASP A 133 0.11 -46.29 -48.77
N PRO A 134 -0.82 -47.09 -49.33
CA PRO A 134 -0.60 -48.52 -49.52
C PRO A 134 0.36 -48.74 -50.69
N ALA A 135 1.40 -49.54 -50.43
CA ALA A 135 2.35 -50.06 -51.41
C ALA A 135 1.70 -50.77 -52.60
#